data_AF-A0A0Q4B9P0-F1
#
_entry.id   AF-A0A0Q4B9P0-F1
#
_cell.length_a   1.000
_cell.length_b   1.000
_cell.length_c   1.000
_cell.angle_alpha   90.00
_cell.angle_beta   90.00
_cell.angle_gamma   90.00
#
_symmetry.space_group_name_H-M   'P 1'
#
loop_
_entity.id
_entity.type
_entity.pdbx_description
1 polymer ?
#
loop_
_entity_poly.entity_id
_entity_poly.type
_entity_poly.pdbx_seq_one_letter_code
_entity_poly.pdbx_strand_id
1 'polypeptide(L)'
;MRCIIIDDDSVSLRILAEYIARTDFLVDAGQFATSIEAINFLHTNPDIDLIFLDVRLPEMDGFEFLDTFENPPQVIMVSASEEYALKAFDFGAIDYLLKPVAYARFYKAVQRALKSMNPISAEGELFLKKNSSLVRVPYSSIFWVESMENYVNIFAERGRFTLHFTLKAVEGHLPHGVFRRIHRSYIVNTTKIESIEDNVVIMSYKGEAVRLPIGKSYRDVLLSSLRFISPK
;
A
#
# COMPACT_ATOMS: atom_id res chain seq x y z
N MET A 1 8.33 -3.09 2.19
CA MET A 1 7.10 -3.88 2.31
C MET A 1 7.23 -4.73 3.55
N ARG A 2 6.52 -4.38 4.62
CA ARG A 2 6.54 -5.11 5.90
C ARG A 2 5.68 -6.36 5.76
N CYS A 3 6.27 -7.51 6.03
CA CYS A 3 5.60 -8.79 5.85
C CYS A 3 5.72 -9.68 7.07
N ILE A 4 4.74 -10.55 7.25
CA ILE A 4 4.75 -11.60 8.28
C ILE A 4 4.61 -12.98 7.64
N ILE A 5 5.04 -14.01 8.35
CA ILE A 5 4.88 -15.41 7.96
C ILE A 5 4.03 -16.12 9.00
N ILE A 6 3.05 -16.89 8.57
CA ILE A 6 2.17 -17.71 9.42
C ILE A 6 2.22 -19.14 8.89
N ASP A 7 2.90 -20.02 9.63
CA ASP A 7 3.14 -21.41 9.24
C ASP A 7 3.51 -22.21 10.51
N ASP A 8 2.87 -23.35 10.75
CA ASP A 8 3.18 -24.18 11.92
C ASP A 8 4.46 -25.01 11.73
N ASP A 9 4.93 -25.14 10.48
CA ASP A 9 6.18 -25.79 10.15
C ASP A 9 7.39 -24.84 10.29
N SER A 10 8.18 -25.08 11.32
CA SER A 10 9.44 -24.36 11.59
C SER A 10 10.43 -24.36 10.41
N VAL A 11 10.41 -25.40 9.55
CA VAL A 11 11.28 -25.44 8.38
C VAL A 11 10.81 -24.44 7.33
N SER A 12 9.51 -24.37 7.08
CA SER A 12 8.89 -23.41 6.17
C SER A 12 9.09 -21.96 6.64
N LEU A 13 8.88 -21.68 7.94
CA LEU A 13 9.19 -20.37 8.54
C LEU A 13 10.63 -19.94 8.24
N ARG A 14 11.59 -20.82 8.52
CA ARG A 14 13.02 -20.53 8.31
C ARG A 14 13.36 -20.26 6.84
N ILE A 15 12.83 -21.06 5.92
CA ILE A 15 13.09 -20.90 4.47
C ILE A 15 12.53 -19.55 3.99
N LEU A 16 11.29 -19.24 4.35
CA LEU A 16 10.65 -17.98 3.94
C LEU A 16 11.36 -16.78 4.56
N ALA A 17 11.78 -16.86 5.83
CA ALA A 17 12.56 -15.83 6.48
C ALA A 17 13.91 -15.58 5.79
N GLU A 18 14.61 -16.64 5.37
CA GLU A 18 15.84 -16.53 4.58
C GLU A 18 15.59 -15.82 3.24
N TYR A 19 14.50 -16.18 2.56
CA TYR A 19 14.14 -15.54 1.28
C TYR A 19 13.76 -14.07 1.44
N ILE A 20 13.06 -13.73 2.52
CA ILE A 20 12.75 -12.34 2.90
C ILE A 20 14.05 -11.57 3.14
N ALA A 21 14.96 -12.11 3.94
CA ALA A 21 16.25 -11.47 4.24
C ALA A 21 17.12 -11.25 3.00
N ARG A 22 16.97 -12.09 1.97
CA ARG A 22 17.67 -11.98 0.68
C ARG A 22 17.01 -11.00 -0.31
N THR A 23 15.89 -10.38 0.07
CA THR A 23 15.08 -9.53 -0.81
C THR A 23 14.96 -8.12 -0.25
N ASP A 24 15.77 -7.19 -0.76
CA ASP A 24 16.00 -5.84 -0.19
C ASP A 24 14.74 -4.99 0.10
N PHE A 25 13.63 -5.22 -0.61
CA PHE A 25 12.40 -4.44 -0.43
C PHE A 25 11.40 -5.05 0.57
N LEU A 26 11.72 -6.22 1.13
CA LEU A 26 10.94 -6.87 2.18
C LEU A 26 11.54 -6.59 3.56
N VAL A 27 10.67 -6.52 4.56
CA VAL A 27 11.06 -6.39 5.96
C VAL A 27 10.27 -7.43 6.74
N ASP A 28 10.96 -8.41 7.33
CA ASP A 28 10.36 -9.38 8.24
C ASP A 28 9.89 -8.65 9.51
N ALA A 29 8.58 -8.63 9.73
CA ALA A 29 7.95 -8.00 10.88
C ALA A 29 7.51 -9.00 11.95
N GLY A 30 7.52 -10.31 11.64
CA GLY A 30 7.03 -11.33 12.56
C GLY A 30 6.79 -12.69 11.91
N GLN A 31 7.00 -13.74 12.70
CA GLN A 31 6.81 -15.14 12.33
C GLN A 31 5.92 -15.80 13.39
N PHE A 32 4.89 -16.51 12.96
CA PHE A 32 3.86 -17.05 13.83
C PHE A 32 3.57 -18.51 13.50
N ALA A 33 3.51 -19.35 14.53
CA ALA A 33 3.17 -20.77 14.36
C ALA A 33 1.66 -21.03 14.45
N THR A 34 0.88 -20.05 14.92
CA THR A 34 -0.57 -20.16 15.09
C THR A 34 -1.30 -18.94 14.56
N SER A 35 -2.53 -19.17 14.09
CA SER A 35 -3.43 -18.12 13.60
C SER A 35 -3.76 -17.09 14.69
N ILE A 36 -3.85 -17.52 15.95
CA ILE A 36 -4.21 -16.67 17.09
C ILE A 36 -3.11 -15.64 17.40
N GLU A 37 -1.84 -16.06 17.41
CA GLU A 37 -0.71 -15.15 17.62
C GLU A 37 -0.64 -14.09 16.53
N ALA A 38 -0.85 -14.51 15.28
CA ALA A 38 -0.84 -13.62 14.13
C ALA A 38 -1.97 -12.57 14.19
N ILE A 39 -3.21 -12.97 14.57
CA ILE A 39 -4.33 -12.03 14.75
C ILE A 39 -3.99 -10.95 15.78
N ASN A 40 -3.49 -11.36 16.94
CA ASN A 40 -3.15 -10.42 18.02
C ASN A 40 -2.05 -9.43 17.58
N PHE A 41 -1.08 -9.91 16.81
CA PHE A 41 -0.04 -9.06 16.25
C PHE A 41 -0.59 -8.07 15.22
N LEU A 42 -1.44 -8.52 14.29
CA LEU A 42 -2.02 -7.67 13.24
C LEU A 42 -2.92 -6.57 13.82
N HIS A 43 -3.66 -6.84 14.91
CA HIS A 43 -4.45 -5.82 15.60
C HIS A 43 -3.61 -4.67 16.17
N THR A 44 -2.38 -4.95 16.57
CA THR A 44 -1.47 -3.95 17.15
C THR A 44 -0.52 -3.35 16.12
N ASN A 45 -0.44 -3.93 14.91
CA ASN A 45 0.46 -3.53 13.83
C ASN A 45 -0.33 -3.37 12.51
N PRO A 46 -1.10 -2.28 12.34
CA PRO A 46 -1.91 -2.04 11.15
C PRO A 46 -1.10 -1.69 9.89
N ASP A 47 0.23 -1.63 9.99
CA ASP A 47 1.17 -1.25 8.93
C ASP A 47 1.81 -2.46 8.22
N ILE A 48 1.26 -3.67 8.41
CA ILE A 48 1.67 -4.87 7.68
C ILE A 48 1.09 -4.83 6.27
N ASP A 49 1.97 -4.98 5.29
CA ASP A 49 1.64 -4.89 3.87
C ASP A 49 1.28 -6.25 3.25
N LEU A 50 1.93 -7.32 3.70
CA LEU A 50 1.89 -8.66 3.10
C LEU A 50 1.94 -9.78 4.14
N ILE A 51 1.15 -10.83 3.95
CA ILE A 51 1.13 -12.05 4.74
C ILE A 51 1.50 -13.23 3.85
N PHE A 52 2.47 -14.04 4.27
CA PHE A 52 2.66 -15.40 3.78
C PHE A 52 1.90 -16.35 4.70
N LEU A 53 0.86 -16.99 4.18
CA LEU A 53 -0.10 -17.74 5.00
C LEU A 53 -0.15 -19.20 4.59
N ASP A 54 0.18 -20.11 5.50
CA ASP A 54 -0.07 -21.53 5.25
C ASP A 54 -1.57 -21.83 5.23
N VAL A 55 -1.97 -22.73 4.33
CA VAL A 55 -3.38 -23.17 4.26
C VAL A 55 -3.77 -24.00 5.50
N ARG A 56 -2.88 -24.84 6.00
CA ARG A 56 -3.14 -25.75 7.11
C ARG A 56 -2.43 -25.26 8.37
N LEU A 57 -3.18 -24.56 9.21
CA LEU A 57 -2.73 -24.14 10.52
C LEU A 57 -3.47 -24.90 11.62
N PRO A 58 -2.87 -25.00 12.81
CA PRO A 58 -3.58 -25.42 14.02
C PRO A 58 -4.75 -24.50 14.33
N GLU A 59 -5.79 -25.08 14.96
CA GLU A 59 -7.04 -24.43 15.39
C GLU A 59 -7.95 -23.86 14.29
N MET A 60 -7.41 -23.14 13.32
CA MET A 60 -8.14 -22.41 12.28
C MET A 60 -7.33 -22.40 10.99
N ASP A 61 -7.95 -22.86 9.90
CA ASP A 61 -7.24 -22.95 8.61
C ASP A 61 -6.96 -21.55 8.01
N GLY A 62 -6.07 -21.47 7.02
CA GLY A 62 -5.69 -20.21 6.41
C GLY A 62 -6.85 -19.48 5.73
N PHE A 63 -7.89 -20.17 5.27
CA PHE A 63 -9.08 -19.52 4.71
C PHE A 63 -9.98 -18.95 5.79
N GLU A 64 -10.23 -19.72 6.85
CA GLU A 64 -10.97 -19.27 8.02
C GLU A 64 -10.28 -18.07 8.68
N PHE A 65 -8.94 -18.06 8.72
CA PHE A 65 -8.15 -16.91 9.15
C PHE A 65 -8.48 -15.65 8.33
N LEU A 66 -8.55 -15.76 7.01
CA LEU A 66 -8.87 -14.61 6.15
C LEU A 66 -10.29 -14.09 6.36
N ASP A 67 -11.25 -14.99 6.61
CA ASP A 67 -12.64 -14.63 6.89
C ASP A 67 -12.81 -13.81 8.19
N THR A 68 -11.81 -13.82 9.09
CA THR A 68 -11.84 -12.99 10.31
C THR A 68 -11.57 -11.51 10.05
N PHE A 69 -11.09 -11.13 8.85
CA PHE A 69 -10.72 -9.76 8.51
C PHE A 69 -11.62 -9.20 7.40
N GLU A 70 -12.17 -7.99 7.61
CA GLU A 70 -12.89 -7.27 6.54
C GLU A 70 -11.95 -6.80 5.42
N ASN A 71 -10.72 -6.39 5.77
CA ASN A 71 -9.72 -5.87 4.84
C ASN A 71 -8.33 -6.37 5.26
N PRO A 72 -7.98 -7.63 4.97
CA PRO A 72 -6.66 -8.15 5.29
C PRO A 72 -5.57 -7.44 4.46
N PRO A 73 -4.31 -7.42 4.92
CA PRO A 73 -3.16 -7.11 4.07
C PRO A 73 -3.13 -8.01 2.83
N GLN A 74 -2.21 -7.74 1.91
CA GLN A 74 -2.01 -8.63 0.77
C GLN A 74 -1.66 -10.04 1.24
N VAL A 75 -2.12 -11.07 0.54
CA VAL A 75 -1.90 -12.46 0.93
C VAL A 75 -1.23 -13.23 -0.20
N ILE A 76 -0.17 -13.95 0.14
CA ILE A 76 0.38 -15.03 -0.67
C ILE A 76 0.16 -16.32 0.11
N MET A 77 -0.68 -17.21 -0.43
CA MET A 77 -0.92 -18.50 0.19
C MET A 77 0.28 -19.42 -0.04
N VAL A 78 0.65 -20.18 0.98
CA VAL A 78 1.69 -21.20 0.95
C VAL A 78 1.04 -22.53 1.33
N SER A 79 1.34 -23.62 0.63
CA SER A 79 0.81 -24.94 1.01
C SER A 79 1.52 -26.06 0.27
N ALA A 80 1.42 -27.27 0.81
CA ALA A 80 1.93 -28.49 0.18
C ALA A 80 0.95 -29.12 -0.83
N SER A 81 -0.26 -28.57 -1.03
CA SER A 81 -1.29 -29.18 -1.88
C SER A 81 -1.88 -28.23 -2.91
N GLU A 82 -1.67 -28.53 -4.19
CA GLU A 82 -2.15 -27.73 -5.33
C GLU A 82 -3.67 -27.55 -5.39
N GLU A 83 -4.45 -28.44 -4.76
CA GLU A 83 -5.91 -28.44 -4.82
C GLU A 83 -6.55 -27.15 -4.27
N TYR A 84 -5.85 -26.47 -3.35
CA TYR A 84 -6.32 -25.22 -2.75
C TYR A 84 -6.00 -23.98 -3.58
N ALA A 85 -5.24 -24.11 -4.67
CA ALA A 85 -4.77 -22.95 -5.44
C ALA A 85 -5.94 -22.15 -6.05
N LEU A 86 -6.96 -22.83 -6.58
CA LEU A 86 -8.14 -22.13 -7.11
C LEU A 86 -8.90 -21.39 -6.00
N LYS A 87 -9.16 -22.07 -4.87
CA LYS A 87 -9.82 -21.48 -3.71
C LYS A 87 -9.05 -20.28 -3.15
N ALA A 88 -7.72 -20.32 -3.15
CA ALA A 88 -6.87 -19.19 -2.73
C ALA A 88 -7.17 -17.91 -3.50
N PHE A 89 -7.35 -18.00 -4.83
CA PHE A 89 -7.67 -16.85 -5.65
C PHE A 89 -9.11 -16.36 -5.43
N ASP A 90 -10.06 -17.26 -5.17
CA ASP A 90 -11.43 -16.88 -4.81
C ASP A 90 -11.49 -16.08 -3.50
N PHE A 91 -10.55 -16.36 -2.57
CA PHE A 91 -10.35 -15.63 -1.32
C PHE A 91 -9.45 -14.38 -1.46
N GLY A 92 -9.13 -13.98 -2.69
CA GLY A 92 -8.38 -12.74 -2.96
C GLY A 92 -6.88 -12.82 -2.72
N ALA A 93 -6.29 -14.02 -2.61
CA ALA A 93 -4.84 -14.16 -2.59
C ALA A 93 -4.21 -13.64 -3.89
N ILE A 94 -3.11 -12.90 -3.78
CA ILE A 94 -2.39 -12.35 -4.94
C ILE A 94 -1.55 -13.41 -5.63
N ASP A 95 -1.07 -14.39 -4.86
CA ASP A 95 -0.35 -15.51 -5.42
C ASP A 95 -0.40 -16.75 -4.53
N TYR A 96 0.05 -17.87 -5.10
CA TYR A 96 0.08 -19.18 -4.45
C TYR A 96 1.45 -19.86 -4.61
N LEU A 97 2.05 -20.29 -3.51
CA LEU A 97 3.35 -20.95 -3.43
C LEU A 97 3.20 -22.40 -2.99
N LEU A 98 3.54 -23.34 -3.89
CA LEU A 98 3.60 -24.76 -3.55
C LEU A 98 4.89 -25.07 -2.79
N LYS A 99 4.79 -25.78 -1.66
CA LYS A 99 5.93 -26.34 -0.91
C LYS A 99 6.48 -27.57 -1.66
N PRO A 100 7.81 -27.73 -1.77
CA PRO A 100 8.88 -26.86 -1.28
C PRO A 100 9.01 -25.57 -2.12
N VAL A 101 9.10 -24.43 -1.44
CA VAL A 101 9.12 -23.12 -2.10
C VAL A 101 10.48 -22.84 -2.73
N ALA A 102 10.54 -22.76 -4.05
CA ALA A 102 11.73 -22.29 -4.76
C ALA A 102 11.85 -20.76 -4.69
N TYR A 103 13.07 -20.24 -4.44
CA TYR A 103 13.33 -18.80 -4.36
C TYR A 103 12.83 -18.01 -5.58
N ALA A 104 13.04 -18.54 -6.80
CA ALA A 104 12.58 -17.86 -8.02
C ALA A 104 11.05 -17.71 -8.07
N ARG A 105 10.31 -18.67 -7.50
CA ARG A 105 8.84 -18.64 -7.44
C ARG A 105 8.34 -17.68 -6.36
N PHE A 106 8.98 -17.69 -5.19
CA PHE A 106 8.81 -16.70 -4.12
C PHE A 106 9.02 -15.29 -4.65
N TYR A 107 10.16 -15.03 -5.32
CA TYR A 107 10.51 -13.71 -5.84
C TYR A 107 9.46 -13.19 -6.83
N LYS A 108 8.96 -14.05 -7.73
CA LYS A 108 7.85 -13.68 -8.65
C LYS A 108 6.57 -13.31 -7.90
N ALA A 109 6.23 -14.02 -6.84
CA ALA A 109 5.03 -13.75 -6.04
C ALA A 109 5.13 -12.41 -5.31
N VAL A 110 6.25 -12.14 -4.65
CA VAL A 110 6.45 -10.86 -3.94
C VAL A 110 6.58 -9.66 -4.88
N GLN A 111 7.07 -9.88 -6.11
CA GLN A 111 7.04 -8.85 -7.16
C GLN A 111 5.62 -8.54 -7.64
N ARG A 112 4.73 -9.54 -7.69
CA ARG A 112 3.31 -9.32 -7.98
C ARG A 112 2.63 -8.55 -6.85
N ALA A 113 2.88 -8.94 -5.59
CA ALA A 113 2.41 -8.19 -4.42
C ALA A 113 2.90 -6.73 -4.43
N LEU A 114 4.19 -6.51 -4.70
CA LEU A 114 4.75 -5.17 -4.82
C LEU A 114 4.08 -4.33 -5.93
N LYS A 115 3.70 -4.98 -7.05
CA LYS A 115 2.94 -4.32 -8.12
C LYS A 115 1.49 -4.07 -7.73
N SER A 116 0.81 -4.96 -7.01
CA SER A 116 -0.57 -4.72 -6.55
C SER A 116 -0.66 -3.71 -5.42
N MET A 117 0.41 -3.51 -4.63
CA MET A 117 0.52 -2.39 -3.68
C MET A 117 0.74 -1.05 -4.36
N ASN A 118 1.26 -1.09 -5.59
CA ASN A 118 1.28 0.03 -6.50
C ASN A 118 0.21 -0.19 -7.57
N PRO A 119 -1.10 -0.27 -7.24
CA PRO A 119 -2.14 -0.52 -8.24
C PRO A 119 -2.28 0.64 -9.24
N ILE A 120 -1.43 1.65 -9.10
CA ILE A 120 -1.34 2.81 -9.94
C ILE A 120 0.15 3.14 -10.08
N SER A 121 0.76 2.88 -11.24
CA SER A 121 2.06 3.50 -11.55
C SER A 121 1.85 5.02 -11.65
N ALA A 122 2.92 5.82 -11.52
CA ALA A 122 2.88 7.25 -11.83
C ALA A 122 2.39 7.55 -13.28
N GLU A 123 2.27 6.51 -14.12
CA GLU A 123 1.77 6.56 -15.51
C GLU A 123 0.26 6.24 -15.62
N GLY A 124 -0.43 5.93 -14.52
CA GLY A 124 -1.87 5.70 -14.50
C GLY A 124 -2.70 6.99 -14.64
N GLU A 125 -4.01 6.83 -14.63
CA GLU A 125 -4.98 7.94 -14.69
C GLU A 125 -6.19 7.74 -13.79
N LEU A 126 -6.84 8.87 -13.51
CA LEU A 126 -8.14 8.96 -12.88
C LEU A 126 -9.16 9.48 -13.89
N PHE A 127 -10.32 8.84 -14.00
CA PHE A 127 -11.44 9.38 -14.75
C PHE A 127 -12.34 10.19 -13.83
N LEU A 128 -12.38 11.50 -14.06
CA LEU A 128 -13.19 12.43 -13.30
C LEU A 128 -14.49 12.74 -14.03
N LYS A 129 -15.62 12.48 -13.38
CA LYS A 129 -16.93 12.84 -13.91
C LYS A 129 -17.16 14.35 -13.74
N LYS A 130 -17.18 15.08 -14.85
CA LYS A 130 -17.55 16.50 -14.92
C LYS A 130 -18.85 16.62 -15.70
N ASN A 131 -19.94 16.98 -15.01
CA ASN A 131 -21.30 16.98 -15.55
C ASN A 131 -21.66 15.60 -16.15
N SER A 132 -21.92 15.54 -17.46
CA SER A 132 -22.23 14.31 -18.20
C SER A 132 -21.02 13.68 -18.91
N SER A 133 -19.81 14.18 -18.67
CA SER A 133 -18.58 13.72 -19.33
C SER A 133 -17.57 13.12 -18.36
N LEU A 134 -16.87 12.07 -18.81
CA LEU A 134 -15.71 11.53 -18.10
C LEU A 134 -14.44 12.19 -18.66
N VAL A 135 -13.67 12.82 -17.80
CA VAL A 135 -12.41 13.46 -18.16
C VAL A 135 -11.27 12.62 -17.60
N ARG A 136 -10.43 12.10 -18.50
CA ARG A 136 -9.19 11.40 -18.17
C ARG A 136 -8.15 12.39 -17.63
N VAL A 137 -7.61 12.13 -16.44
CA VAL A 137 -6.58 12.93 -15.76
C VAL A 137 -5.42 12.02 -15.34
N PRO A 138 -4.24 12.12 -15.98
CA PRO A 138 -3.06 11.35 -15.57
C PRO A 138 -2.61 11.74 -14.16
N TYR A 139 -2.18 10.78 -13.35
CA TYR A 139 -1.70 11.06 -11.99
C TYR A 139 -0.48 11.99 -11.98
N SER A 140 0.43 11.83 -12.94
CA SER A 140 1.59 12.70 -13.15
C SER A 140 1.22 14.18 -13.37
N SER A 141 0.00 14.47 -13.83
CA SER A 141 -0.48 15.83 -14.03
C SER A 141 -1.11 16.45 -12.76
N ILE A 142 -1.38 15.66 -11.72
CA ILE A 142 -2.00 16.14 -10.47
C ILE A 142 -0.91 16.62 -9.52
N PHE A 143 -1.08 17.81 -8.95
CA PHE A 143 -0.17 18.43 -8.00
C PHE A 143 -0.63 18.16 -6.55
N TRP A 144 -1.87 18.50 -6.21
CA TRP A 144 -2.46 18.19 -4.90
C TRP A 144 -3.98 18.04 -4.99
N VAL A 145 -4.53 17.55 -3.90
CA VAL A 145 -5.95 17.43 -3.62
C VAL A 145 -6.25 18.16 -2.32
N GLU A 146 -7.28 18.99 -2.35
CA GLU A 146 -7.72 19.82 -1.23
C GLU A 146 -9.18 19.51 -0.90
N SER A 147 -9.48 19.35 0.39
CA SER A 147 -10.85 19.26 0.88
C SER A 147 -11.44 20.65 1.12
N MET A 148 -12.65 20.89 0.62
CA MET A 148 -13.47 22.07 0.89
C MET A 148 -14.88 21.64 1.28
N GLU A 149 -15.18 21.63 2.59
CA GLU A 149 -16.47 21.19 3.13
C GLU A 149 -16.88 19.80 2.61
N ASN A 150 -17.94 19.71 1.81
CA ASN A 150 -18.47 18.48 1.22
C ASN A 150 -17.92 18.20 -0.20
N TYR A 151 -16.89 18.93 -0.60
CA TYR A 151 -16.26 18.80 -1.91
C TYR A 151 -14.76 18.57 -1.77
N VAL A 152 -14.19 18.03 -2.84
CA VAL A 152 -12.75 17.88 -3.03
C VAL A 152 -12.35 18.55 -4.33
N ASN A 153 -11.33 19.40 -4.25
CA ASN A 153 -10.66 19.99 -5.40
C ASN A 153 -9.40 19.19 -5.73
N ILE A 154 -9.30 18.73 -6.98
CA ILE A 154 -8.08 18.14 -7.54
C ILE A 154 -7.43 19.20 -8.42
N PHE A 155 -6.21 19.59 -8.08
CA PHE A 155 -5.42 20.56 -8.83
C PHE A 155 -4.46 19.82 -9.75
N ALA A 156 -4.66 19.97 -11.06
CA ALA A 156 -3.86 19.31 -12.10
C ALA A 156 -3.40 20.32 -13.15
N GLU A 157 -2.47 19.92 -14.03
CA GLU A 157 -1.95 20.76 -15.12
C GLU A 157 -3.07 21.32 -16.02
N ARG A 158 -4.10 20.50 -16.28
CA ARG A 158 -5.28 20.90 -17.06
C ARG A 158 -6.24 21.84 -16.31
N GLY A 159 -5.97 22.10 -15.03
CA GLY A 159 -6.76 22.97 -14.17
C GLY A 159 -7.33 22.25 -12.95
N ARG A 160 -8.35 22.88 -12.36
CA ARG A 160 -8.99 22.42 -11.13
C ARG A 160 -10.26 21.62 -11.45
N PHE A 161 -10.41 20.47 -10.80
CA PHE A 161 -11.62 19.65 -10.84
C PHE A 161 -12.26 19.61 -9.45
N THR A 162 -13.55 19.93 -9.35
CA THR A 162 -14.30 19.91 -8.08
C THR A 162 -15.28 18.75 -8.10
N LEU A 163 -15.21 17.90 -7.08
CA LEU A 163 -15.98 16.65 -6.98
C LEU A 163 -16.72 16.62 -5.65
N HIS A 164 -17.95 16.11 -5.64
CA HIS A 164 -18.69 15.86 -4.41
C HIS A 164 -18.25 14.51 -3.80
N PHE A 165 -17.11 14.54 -3.12
CA PHE A 165 -16.43 13.38 -2.55
C PHE A 165 -15.80 13.76 -1.20
N THR A 166 -15.46 12.75 -0.39
CA THR A 166 -14.62 12.96 0.80
C THR A 166 -13.14 12.84 0.43
N LEU A 167 -12.26 13.53 1.18
CA LEU A 167 -10.81 13.43 0.94
C LEU A 167 -10.31 12.00 1.12
N LYS A 168 -10.84 11.26 2.10
CA LYS A 168 -10.51 9.84 2.36
C LYS A 168 -10.91 8.94 1.18
N ALA A 169 -12.07 9.16 0.58
CA ALA A 169 -12.49 8.41 -0.59
C ALA A 169 -11.57 8.67 -1.79
N VAL A 170 -11.19 9.94 -2.03
CA VAL A 170 -10.23 10.26 -3.10
C VAL A 170 -8.85 9.65 -2.82
N GLU A 171 -8.38 9.67 -1.57
CA GLU A 171 -7.12 9.06 -1.15
C GLU A 171 -7.01 7.58 -1.57
N GLY A 172 -8.08 6.79 -1.41
CA GLY A 172 -8.09 5.39 -1.81
C GLY A 172 -8.03 5.14 -3.33
N HIS A 173 -8.25 6.17 -4.15
CA HIS A 173 -8.09 6.09 -5.61
C HIS A 173 -6.73 6.63 -6.07
N LEU A 174 -5.86 7.08 -5.16
CA LEU A 174 -4.56 7.63 -5.49
C LEU A 174 -3.44 6.65 -5.16
N PRO A 175 -2.38 6.57 -5.99
CA PRO A 175 -1.21 5.74 -5.70
C PRO A 175 -0.52 6.23 -4.42
N HIS A 176 -0.51 5.41 -3.37
CA HIS A 176 0.17 5.74 -2.11
C HIS A 176 1.70 5.96 -2.28
N GLY A 177 2.31 5.40 -3.33
CA GLY A 177 3.71 5.63 -3.68
C GLY A 177 4.01 7.02 -4.24
N VAL A 178 3.00 7.74 -4.75
CA VAL A 178 3.14 9.07 -5.37
C VAL A 178 2.43 10.13 -4.55
N PHE A 179 1.24 9.83 -4.03
CA PHE A 179 0.43 10.75 -3.25
C PHE A 179 0.53 10.46 -1.76
N ARG A 180 0.77 11.52 -0.98
CA ARG A 180 0.79 11.45 0.48
C ARG A 180 -0.14 12.47 1.08
N ARG A 181 -0.94 12.04 2.04
CA ARG A 181 -1.72 12.94 2.87
C ARG A 181 -0.79 13.66 3.84
N ILE A 182 -0.80 14.98 3.79
CA ILE A 182 0.06 15.84 4.62
C ILE A 182 -0.73 16.60 5.66
N HIS A 183 -2.06 16.66 5.54
CA HIS A 183 -2.92 17.38 6.46
C HIS A 183 -4.33 16.77 6.42
N ARG A 184 -5.18 17.11 7.40
CA ARG A 184 -6.59 16.69 7.38
C ARG A 184 -7.32 17.13 6.11
N SER A 185 -6.85 18.21 5.47
CA SER A 185 -7.43 18.80 4.26
C SER A 185 -6.58 18.63 2.98
N TYR A 186 -5.38 18.05 3.04
CA TYR A 186 -4.45 18.06 1.89
C TYR A 186 -3.80 16.70 1.64
N ILE A 187 -3.80 16.29 0.37
CA ILE A 187 -3.00 15.20 -0.19
C ILE A 187 -2.13 15.79 -1.30
N VAL A 188 -0.83 15.54 -1.29
CA VAL A 188 0.10 16.09 -2.28
C VAL A 188 0.75 14.99 -3.10
N ASN A 189 1.06 15.31 -4.36
CA ASN A 189 1.96 14.52 -5.18
C ASN A 189 3.41 14.79 -4.74
N THR A 190 4.05 13.78 -4.16
CA THR A 190 5.42 13.87 -3.64
C THR A 190 6.46 14.16 -4.72
N THR A 191 6.20 13.80 -5.98
CA THR A 191 7.13 14.08 -7.10
C THR A 191 7.04 15.53 -7.60
N LYS A 192 6.06 16.31 -7.12
CA LYS A 192 5.85 17.73 -7.48
C LYS A 192 6.24 18.67 -6.34
N ILE A 193 6.76 18.14 -5.22
CA ILE A 193 7.28 18.93 -4.11
C ILE A 193 8.60 19.58 -4.54
N GLU A 194 8.68 20.91 -4.43
CA GLU A 194 9.92 21.65 -4.72
C GLU A 194 10.78 21.78 -3.47
N SER A 195 10.16 22.11 -2.34
CA SER A 195 10.84 22.16 -1.04
C SER A 195 9.87 21.92 0.11
N ILE A 196 10.43 21.56 1.26
CA ILE A 196 9.70 21.49 2.53
C ILE A 196 10.42 22.42 3.50
N GLU A 197 9.72 23.47 3.94
CA GLU A 197 10.21 24.47 4.88
C GLU A 197 9.36 24.38 6.15
N ASP A 198 10.01 24.12 7.30
CA ASP A 198 9.33 23.87 8.56
C ASP A 198 8.21 22.84 8.38
N ASN A 199 6.95 23.24 8.57
CA ASN A 199 5.73 22.44 8.41
C ASN A 199 4.93 22.83 7.16
N VAL A 200 5.60 23.24 6.08
CA VAL A 200 4.95 23.66 4.84
C VAL A 200 5.60 22.94 3.66
N VAL A 201 4.77 22.30 2.83
CA VAL A 201 5.16 21.83 1.51
C VAL A 201 5.02 22.99 0.52
N ILE A 202 6.06 23.23 -0.27
CA ILE A 202 6.10 24.24 -1.32
C ILE A 202 6.10 23.53 -2.68
N MET A 203 5.22 23.99 -3.57
CA MET A 203 5.09 23.48 -4.93
C MET A 203 4.79 24.65 -5.89
N SER A 204 5.13 24.51 -7.17
CA SER A 204 4.72 25.45 -8.20
C SER A 204 3.43 25.01 -8.90
N TYR A 205 2.48 25.92 -9.04
CA TYR A 205 1.27 25.72 -9.81
C TYR A 205 0.99 26.94 -10.68
N LYS A 206 0.93 26.73 -11.99
CA LYS A 206 0.75 27.80 -12.99
C LYS A 206 1.78 28.94 -12.87
N GLY A 207 2.99 28.63 -12.43
CA GLY A 207 4.07 29.60 -12.25
C GLY A 207 4.05 30.34 -10.91
N GLU A 208 3.11 30.04 -10.02
CA GLU A 208 3.04 30.62 -8.68
C GLU A 208 3.40 29.58 -7.61
N ALA A 209 4.12 30.02 -6.58
CA ALA A 209 4.46 29.18 -5.44
C ALA A 209 3.24 29.01 -4.52
N VAL A 210 2.86 27.76 -4.28
CA VAL A 210 1.77 27.35 -3.40
C VAL A 210 2.35 26.77 -2.13
N ARG A 211 1.86 27.25 -0.98
CA ARG A 211 2.29 26.82 0.37
C ARG A 211 1.18 26.00 1.01
N LEU A 212 1.43 24.70 1.23
CA LEU A 212 0.47 23.77 1.83
C LEU A 212 0.92 23.35 3.23
N PRO A 213 0.11 23.58 4.29
CA PRO A 213 0.51 23.23 5.64
C PRO A 213 0.53 21.72 5.86
N ILE A 214 1.48 21.26 6.66
CA ILE A 214 1.64 19.88 7.12
C ILE A 214 1.05 19.79 8.53
N GLY A 215 0.10 18.86 8.73
CA GLY A 215 -0.44 18.55 10.04
C GLY A 215 0.56 17.75 10.88
N LYS A 216 0.60 18.02 12.18
CA LYS A 216 1.56 17.42 13.13
C LYS A 216 1.64 15.89 13.05
N SER A 217 0.50 15.20 12.94
CA SER A 217 0.42 13.73 12.85
C SER A 217 0.87 13.15 11.51
N TYR A 218 1.02 13.98 10.47
CA TYR A 218 1.37 13.54 9.12
C TYR A 218 2.84 13.80 8.78
N ARG A 219 3.54 14.61 9.59
CA ARG A 219 4.90 15.04 9.32
C ARG A 219 5.87 13.86 9.23
N ASP A 220 5.92 13.03 10.27
CA ASP A 220 6.91 11.95 10.35
C ASP A 220 6.68 10.91 9.25
N VAL A 221 5.43 10.65 8.90
CA VAL A 221 5.03 9.77 7.80
C VAL A 221 5.45 10.35 6.44
N LEU A 222 5.28 11.66 6.23
CA LEU A 222 5.72 12.31 5.00
C LEU A 222 7.25 12.23 4.87
N LEU A 223 7.98 12.61 5.93
CA LEU A 223 9.44 12.64 5.91
C LEU A 223 10.03 11.24 5.74
N SER A 224 9.50 10.21 6.40
CA SER A 224 9.99 8.84 6.24
C SER A 224 9.76 8.28 4.82
N SER A 225 8.79 8.82 4.08
CA SER A 225 8.53 8.43 2.69
C SER A 225 9.46 9.08 1.67
N LEU A 226 10.19 10.13 2.06
CA LEU A 226 11.08 10.90 1.18
C LEU A 226 12.52 10.41 1.33
N ARG A 227 13.23 10.33 0.19
CA ARG A 227 14.65 9.98 0.16
C ARG A 227 15.47 11.26 0.27
N PHE A 228 16.20 11.44 1.38
CA PHE A 228 17.08 12.59 1.58
C PHE A 228 18.56 12.19 1.53
N ILE A 229 19.38 13.11 1.02
CA ILE A 229 20.84 13.08 1.16
C ILE A 229 21.21 14.37 1.88
N SER A 230 21.79 14.26 3.08
CA SER A 230 22.28 15.41 3.83
C SER A 230 23.79 15.54 3.62
N PRO A 231 24.32 16.72 3.23
CA PRO A 231 25.75 16.96 3.30
C PRO A 231 26.23 16.89 4.75
N LYS A 232 27.43 16.35 4.96
CA LYS A 232 28.11 16.33 6.25
C LYS A 232 28.54 17.73 6.69
#